data_AF-A0A7G6WVS7-F1
#
_entry.id   AF-A0A7G6WVS7-F1
#
_cell.length_a   1.000
_cell.length_b   1.000
_cell.length_c   1.000
_cell.angle_alpha   90.00
_cell.angle_beta   90.00
_cell.angle_gamma   90.00
#
_symmetry.space_group_name_H-M   'P 1'
#
loop_
_entity.id
_entity.type
_entity.pdbx_description
1 polymer ?
#
loop_
_entity_poly.entity_id
_entity_poly.type
_entity_poly.pdbx_seq_one_letter_code
_entity_poly.pdbx_strand_id
1 'polypeptide(L)'
;MAGHDSRSRKTLLIAAEPARESAHDSPHGSARQTEPVDAEWWEDGPADGTGTDGADWRARWDRTRDFFATRAPRRHDGYARRREQERQRDSATSSLTERDHLKLLHDDIRDAGDKYMESLRRSMILVPGFNDDERSHKLSAMQRVYAETMVMAGMRPLTEGVNAAAVVRVMSTMAAMYMLSPNFRHVVKDRFEPISAAIQHRIDAKAETKMNWAQQQAAQLTAGISTTNRDAAPVDPNVLVSRTWQQRYDDLKFRERGHREMFTARSAGLTEVALTENAFAALRQPGADTEQIIASYTTMIDRLYRQAEEDGLSRQEVAKASHVVLGERILDDPRVQVMVDGLAHGQWQMAAPHDERITGTDHVHRIWRGEFEDCTGQTFDPTRYAGINGRGGVRGAFTLRSQMGRTEHQARMSQTMAMTMSQAAAHGDLEAFNQDLVGYMLGCVARVENIDGQDMVGVMPQRLYQSRTMQAAMAADGVTEKEQRLLYSNAYADALEAVDAAYPEFARRWAQRYGPGWQQFTTHVGNDPAEAYDRWQAQQGTASDTSTTSQPGADRPPPGPADEDEYHA
;
A
#
# COMPACT_ATOMS: atom_id res chain seq x y z
N MET A 1 41.00 -41.92 -23.90
CA MET A 1 40.87 -40.45 -23.78
C MET A 1 39.72 -40.20 -22.82
N ALA A 2 39.90 -40.58 -21.56
CA ALA A 2 40.27 -39.74 -20.39
C ALA A 2 39.04 -38.94 -19.88
N GLY A 3 38.28 -39.33 -18.86
CA GLY A 3 38.43 -40.40 -17.85
C GLY A 3 39.01 -39.89 -16.53
N HIS A 4 38.19 -39.93 -15.45
CA HIS A 4 38.47 -39.55 -14.05
C HIS A 4 38.66 -38.04 -13.79
N ASP A 5 38.27 -37.44 -12.67
CA ASP A 5 38.50 -37.94 -11.32
C ASP A 5 37.60 -37.26 -10.26
N SER A 6 37.23 -38.07 -9.28
CA SER A 6 36.68 -37.73 -7.97
C SER A 6 37.70 -37.03 -7.08
N ARG A 7 37.30 -36.09 -6.20
CA ARG A 7 38.04 -35.79 -4.96
C ARG A 7 37.20 -35.09 -3.89
N SER A 8 36.92 -35.84 -2.83
CA SER A 8 36.70 -35.37 -1.47
C SER A 8 37.99 -34.80 -0.86
N ARG A 9 37.89 -33.80 0.03
CA ARG A 9 38.66 -33.60 1.29
C ARG A 9 38.18 -32.29 1.94
N LYS A 10 37.55 -32.33 3.12
CA LYS A 10 38.13 -32.38 4.49
C LYS A 10 38.79 -31.08 4.97
N THR A 11 38.10 -30.46 5.95
CA THR A 11 38.57 -29.99 7.27
C THR A 11 39.55 -28.81 7.38
N LEU A 12 39.12 -27.78 8.12
CA LEU A 12 39.84 -26.94 9.12
C LEU A 12 38.71 -26.26 9.93
N LEU A 13 38.25 -26.69 11.12
CA LEU A 13 38.85 -26.68 12.46
C LEU A 13 39.74 -25.47 12.76
N ILE A 14 39.17 -24.46 13.42
CA ILE A 14 39.87 -23.66 14.45
C ILE A 14 38.90 -23.50 15.63
N ALA A 15 39.14 -24.29 16.66
CA ALA A 15 38.72 -24.02 18.03
C ALA A 15 39.95 -23.48 18.78
N ALA A 16 39.78 -22.41 19.53
CA ALA A 16 40.67 -22.05 20.62
C ALA A 16 39.83 -21.31 21.68
N GLU A 17 39.43 -22.07 22.68
CA GLU A 17 38.89 -21.59 23.96
C GLU A 17 40.06 -21.46 24.98
N PRO A 18 39.83 -21.11 26.25
CA PRO A 18 40.28 -19.87 26.89
C PRO A 18 41.50 -20.04 27.82
N ALA A 19 42.08 -18.92 28.27
CA ALA A 19 43.03 -18.90 29.38
C ALA A 19 42.38 -18.32 30.65
N ARG A 20 42.33 -19.16 31.69
CA ARG A 20 42.06 -18.82 33.10
C ARG A 20 43.32 -18.24 33.78
N GLU A 21 43.09 -17.44 34.82
CA GLU A 21 43.62 -17.54 36.21
C GLU A 21 43.77 -16.12 36.82
N SER A 22 42.92 -15.72 37.78
CA SER A 22 42.96 -15.96 39.25
C SER A 22 43.87 -14.91 39.94
N ALA A 23 43.67 -14.38 41.14
CA ALA A 23 42.67 -14.39 42.21
C ALA A 23 43.12 -13.31 43.25
N HIS A 24 42.34 -13.16 44.34
CA HIS A 24 42.55 -12.38 45.58
C HIS A 24 42.02 -10.94 45.59
N ASP A 25 41.26 -10.48 46.59
CA ASP A 25 40.80 -11.06 47.85
C ASP A 25 39.57 -10.24 48.34
N SER A 26 38.59 -10.92 48.94
CA SER A 26 37.63 -10.31 49.89
C SER A 26 38.17 -10.56 51.31
N PRO A 27 37.79 -9.80 52.36
CA PRO A 27 36.53 -10.16 53.06
C PRO A 27 35.82 -9.08 53.92
N HIS A 28 34.57 -9.44 54.29
CA HIS A 28 33.72 -8.99 55.42
C HIS A 28 33.09 -7.58 55.38
N GLY A 29 31.81 -7.37 55.69
CA GLY A 29 30.75 -8.25 56.17
C GLY A 29 29.47 -7.48 56.53
N SER A 30 28.36 -8.23 56.61
CA SER A 30 27.08 -7.97 57.28
C SER A 30 26.28 -6.69 56.96
N ALA A 31 25.08 -6.84 56.40
CA ALA A 31 23.81 -6.90 57.16
C ALA A 31 22.64 -6.42 56.28
N ARG A 32 21.49 -7.08 56.48
CA ARG A 32 20.19 -6.81 55.89
C ARG A 32 19.79 -5.34 55.98
N GLN A 33 19.33 -4.78 54.86
CA GLN A 33 18.21 -3.85 54.82
C GLN A 33 17.56 -3.89 53.43
N THR A 34 16.37 -4.48 53.39
CA THR A 34 15.32 -4.17 52.41
C THR A 34 14.97 -2.70 52.53
N GLU A 35 15.09 -1.94 51.44
CA GLU A 35 14.36 -0.70 51.17
C GLU A 35 14.44 -0.39 49.65
N PRO A 36 13.52 0.42 49.11
CA PRO A 36 12.70 0.06 47.96
C PRO A 36 13.29 0.58 46.65
N VAL A 37 12.88 -0.04 45.55
CA VAL A 37 13.07 0.52 44.21
C VAL A 37 12.31 1.84 44.14
N ASP A 38 13.07 2.93 43.98
CA ASP A 38 12.57 4.27 43.68
C ASP A 38 11.64 4.19 42.46
N ALA A 39 10.35 4.37 42.72
CA ALA A 39 9.38 4.77 41.73
C ALA A 39 9.66 6.24 41.42
N GLU A 40 10.43 6.51 40.36
CA GLU A 40 10.42 7.84 39.76
C GLU A 40 9.08 8.04 39.07
N TRP A 41 8.25 8.81 39.76
CA TRP A 41 7.00 9.39 39.30
C TRP A 41 7.29 10.29 38.09
N TRP A 42 6.67 10.00 36.94
CA TRP A 42 6.50 11.01 35.92
C TRP A 42 5.29 11.85 36.34
N GLU A 43 5.56 13.05 36.84
CA GLU A 43 4.52 14.04 37.12
C GLU A 43 3.77 14.38 35.82
N ASP A 44 2.46 14.17 35.86
CA ASP A 44 1.52 14.69 34.86
C ASP A 44 1.69 16.22 34.77
N GLY A 45 2.20 16.70 33.64
CA GLY A 45 2.22 18.12 33.32
C GLY A 45 0.79 18.67 33.25
N PRO A 46 0.53 19.88 33.77
CA PRO A 46 -0.83 20.38 33.90
C PRO A 46 -1.48 20.60 32.53
N ALA A 47 -2.73 20.15 32.44
CA ALA A 47 -3.64 20.43 31.35
C ALA A 47 -4.03 21.91 31.34
N ASP A 48 -3.17 22.77 30.80
CA ASP A 48 -3.52 24.16 30.51
C ASP A 48 -4.21 24.24 29.14
N GLY A 49 -5.53 24.19 29.21
CA GLY A 49 -6.41 24.47 28.09
C GLY A 49 -6.44 25.97 27.76
N THR A 50 -5.64 26.39 26.79
CA THR A 50 -5.90 27.61 26.00
C THR A 50 -5.22 27.53 24.62
N GLY A 51 -6.01 27.25 23.58
CA GLY A 51 -5.82 27.85 22.25
C GLY A 51 -4.72 27.32 21.32
N THR A 52 -4.66 26.00 21.05
CA THR A 52 -3.84 25.43 19.95
C THR A 52 -4.46 24.18 19.29
N ASP A 53 -5.79 24.04 19.31
CA ASP A 53 -6.45 22.75 19.02
C ASP A 53 -6.32 22.27 17.55
N GLY A 54 -6.05 23.17 16.60
CA GLY A 54 -5.75 22.80 15.21
C GLY A 54 -4.33 22.27 14.97
N ALA A 55 -3.39 22.50 15.89
CA ALA A 55 -2.02 22.01 15.81
C ALA A 55 -1.90 20.54 16.26
N ASP A 56 -2.80 20.09 17.12
CA ASP A 56 -2.73 18.76 17.73
C ASP A 56 -3.00 17.61 16.73
N TRP A 57 -3.95 17.77 15.79
CA TRP A 57 -4.18 16.72 14.78
C TRP A 57 -2.98 16.55 13.84
N ARG A 58 -2.32 17.64 13.42
CA ARG A 58 -1.15 17.56 12.52
C ARG A 58 0.02 16.90 13.23
N ALA A 59 0.25 17.28 14.48
CA ALA A 59 1.25 16.62 15.32
C ALA A 59 0.95 15.12 15.49
N ARG A 60 -0.32 14.74 15.70
CA ARG A 60 -0.75 13.32 15.73
C ARG A 60 -0.49 12.62 14.40
N TRP A 61 -0.85 13.24 13.29
CA TRP A 61 -0.61 12.73 11.94
C TRP A 61 0.89 12.59 11.62
N ASP A 62 1.72 13.49 12.13
CA ASP A 62 3.17 13.39 11.96
C ASP A 62 3.76 12.25 12.79
N ARG A 63 3.25 12.00 13.99
CA ARG A 63 3.61 10.81 14.79
C ARG A 63 3.22 9.49 14.12
N THR A 64 2.18 9.45 13.28
CA THR A 64 1.85 8.20 12.57
C THR A 64 2.94 7.76 11.59
N ARG A 65 3.85 8.68 11.20
CA ARG A 65 4.99 8.38 10.32
C ARG A 65 5.98 7.44 10.98
N ASP A 66 6.13 7.55 12.30
CA ASP A 66 7.10 6.79 13.06
C ASP A 66 6.80 5.28 13.04
N PHE A 67 5.51 4.90 12.90
CA PHE A 67 5.11 3.50 12.73
C PHE A 67 5.67 2.87 11.45
N PHE A 68 5.96 3.69 10.43
CA PHE A 68 6.47 3.22 9.14
C PHE A 68 7.95 3.54 8.94
N ALA A 69 8.62 4.16 9.91
CA ALA A 69 10.01 4.57 9.83
C ALA A 69 11.01 3.39 9.97
N THR A 70 10.88 2.38 9.12
CA THR A 70 11.82 1.24 9.04
C THR A 70 13.06 1.60 8.22
N ARG A 71 14.09 0.74 8.20
CA ARG A 71 15.34 0.99 7.45
C ARG A 71 15.12 1.16 5.93
N ALA A 72 14.16 0.46 5.31
CA ALA A 72 13.95 0.55 3.86
C ALA A 72 13.29 1.87 3.40
N PRO A 73 12.21 2.37 4.05
CA PRO A 73 11.70 3.71 3.82
C PRO A 73 12.73 4.81 4.06
N ARG A 74 13.62 4.68 5.06
CA ARG A 74 14.74 5.63 5.25
C ARG A 74 15.73 5.63 4.07
N ARG A 75 15.96 4.47 3.44
CA ARG A 75 16.73 4.39 2.19
C ARG A 75 15.97 5.06 1.05
N HIS A 76 14.66 4.85 0.94
CA HIS A 76 13.81 5.50 -0.06
C HIS A 76 13.80 7.03 0.09
N ASP A 77 13.69 7.57 1.31
CA ASP A 77 13.84 9.00 1.62
C ASP A 77 15.24 9.53 1.25
N GLY A 78 16.27 8.70 1.39
CA GLY A 78 17.62 9.00 0.91
C GLY A 78 17.70 9.05 -0.62
N TYR A 79 17.05 8.12 -1.32
CA TYR A 79 16.96 8.12 -2.78
C TYR A 79 16.14 9.31 -3.31
N ALA A 80 15.02 9.66 -2.66
CA ALA A 80 14.23 10.83 -3.03
C ALA A 80 15.02 12.13 -2.87
N ARG A 81 15.75 12.29 -1.75
CA ARG A 81 16.67 13.43 -1.55
C ARG A 81 17.80 13.45 -2.57
N ARG A 82 18.39 12.30 -2.89
CA ARG A 82 19.42 12.19 -3.94
C ARG A 82 18.86 12.54 -5.31
N ARG A 83 17.65 12.08 -5.66
CA ARG A 83 16.97 12.40 -6.91
C ARG A 83 16.68 13.90 -7.01
N GLU A 84 16.25 14.54 -5.93
CA GLU A 84 16.03 15.99 -5.90
C GLU A 84 17.36 16.75 -6.05
N GLN A 85 18.44 16.29 -5.43
CA GLN A 85 19.78 16.87 -5.63
C GLN A 85 20.29 16.67 -7.06
N GLU A 86 20.06 15.49 -7.66
CA GLU A 86 20.33 15.21 -9.07
C GLU A 86 19.51 16.15 -9.96
N ARG A 87 18.22 16.30 -9.71
CA ARG A 87 17.33 17.24 -10.42
C ARG A 87 17.86 18.67 -10.35
N GLN A 88 18.26 19.14 -9.18
CA GLN A 88 18.83 20.48 -9.01
C GLN A 88 20.14 20.65 -9.80
N ARG A 89 21.01 19.64 -9.79
CA ARG A 89 22.25 19.62 -10.58
C ARG A 89 21.98 19.60 -12.09
N ASP A 90 21.11 18.71 -12.54
CA ASP A 90 20.74 18.56 -13.95
C ASP A 90 20.07 19.84 -14.45
N SER A 91 19.17 20.41 -13.66
CA SER A 91 18.50 21.68 -13.97
C SER A 91 19.45 22.87 -14.08
N ALA A 92 20.61 22.81 -13.40
CA ALA A 92 21.66 23.83 -13.41
C ALA A 92 22.73 23.59 -14.51
N THR A 93 22.73 22.41 -15.13
CA THR A 93 23.70 22.05 -16.16
C THR A 93 23.21 22.51 -17.53
N SER A 94 24.04 23.25 -18.27
CA SER A 94 23.64 23.87 -19.56
C SER A 94 23.67 22.93 -20.76
N SER A 95 24.19 21.70 -20.62
CA SER A 95 24.30 20.71 -21.69
C SER A 95 23.82 19.34 -21.22
N LEU A 96 22.50 19.14 -21.22
CA LEU A 96 21.88 17.86 -20.91
C LEU A 96 21.75 17.00 -22.17
N THR A 97 21.79 15.68 -22.02
CA THR A 97 21.46 14.78 -23.13
C THR A 97 19.95 14.71 -23.33
N GLU A 98 19.48 14.27 -24.50
CA GLU A 98 18.04 14.06 -24.75
C GLU A 98 17.40 13.15 -23.68
N ARG A 99 18.11 12.12 -23.25
CA ARG A 99 17.66 11.23 -22.17
C ARG A 99 17.50 11.97 -20.85
N ASP A 100 18.42 12.87 -20.51
CA ASP A 100 18.37 13.63 -19.26
C ASP A 100 17.24 14.66 -19.30
N HIS A 101 16.99 15.30 -20.44
CA HIS A 101 15.83 16.17 -20.63
C HIS A 101 14.50 15.41 -20.46
N LEU A 102 14.39 14.18 -20.96
CA LEU A 102 13.18 13.36 -20.79
C LEU A 102 13.02 12.85 -19.35
N LYS A 103 14.12 12.52 -18.67
CA LYS A 103 14.12 12.19 -17.23
C LYS A 103 13.64 13.39 -16.41
N LEU A 104 14.20 14.57 -16.67
CA LEU A 104 13.83 15.82 -16.02
C LEU A 104 12.36 16.16 -16.28
N LEU A 105 11.88 16.01 -17.52
CA LEU A 105 10.46 16.18 -17.84
C LEU A 105 9.57 15.23 -17.03
N HIS A 106 9.94 13.95 -16.91
CA HIS A 106 9.16 13.00 -16.11
C HIS A 106 9.09 13.40 -14.63
N ASP A 107 10.22 13.87 -14.10
CA ASP A 107 10.35 14.37 -12.74
C ASP A 107 9.52 15.65 -12.50
N ASP A 108 9.53 16.60 -13.45
CA ASP A 108 8.73 17.83 -13.41
C ASP A 108 7.23 17.54 -13.48
N ILE A 109 6.82 16.53 -14.25
CA ILE A 109 5.42 16.08 -14.33
C ILE A 109 4.95 15.49 -13.00
N ARG A 110 5.82 14.73 -12.32
CA ARG A 110 5.53 14.19 -11.00
C ARG A 110 5.37 15.32 -9.98
N ASP A 111 6.32 16.25 -9.94
CA ASP A 111 6.30 17.42 -9.05
C ASP A 111 5.08 18.32 -9.31
N ALA A 112 4.69 18.54 -10.57
CA ALA A 112 3.46 19.26 -10.91
C ALA A 112 2.21 18.56 -10.34
N GLY A 113 2.18 17.22 -10.37
CA GLY A 113 1.11 16.42 -9.75
C GLY A 113 1.07 16.58 -8.22
N ASP A 114 2.22 16.55 -7.57
CA ASP A 114 2.34 16.72 -6.11
C ASP A 114 1.90 18.13 -5.68
N LYS A 115 2.33 19.17 -6.41
CA LYS A 115 1.91 20.57 -6.21
C LYS A 115 0.41 20.76 -6.43
N TYR A 116 -0.16 20.08 -7.43
CA TYR A 116 -1.60 20.09 -7.66
C TYR A 116 -2.37 19.48 -6.48
N MET A 117 -1.96 18.30 -6.01
CA MET A 117 -2.56 17.69 -4.82
C MET A 117 -2.38 18.53 -3.56
N GLU A 118 -1.21 19.14 -3.35
CA GLU A 118 -0.99 20.08 -2.23
C GLU A 118 -1.90 21.30 -2.32
N SER A 119 -2.11 21.84 -3.52
CA SER A 119 -3.02 22.97 -3.74
C SER A 119 -4.46 22.58 -3.42
N LEU A 120 -4.90 21.41 -3.89
CA LEU A 120 -6.20 20.83 -3.51
C LEU A 120 -6.29 20.63 -2.00
N ARG A 121 -5.20 20.24 -1.34
CA ARG A 121 -5.20 20.04 0.11
C ARG A 121 -5.38 21.33 0.90
N ARG A 122 -4.61 22.35 0.55
CA ARG A 122 -4.71 23.68 1.17
C ARG A 122 -6.03 24.39 0.88
N SER A 123 -6.70 24.02 -0.20
CA SER A 123 -7.90 24.70 -0.66
C SER A 123 -9.12 24.49 0.25
N MET A 124 -9.12 23.51 1.16
CA MET A 124 -10.20 23.26 2.13
C MET A 124 -11.60 23.19 1.48
N ILE A 125 -11.71 22.68 0.24
CA ILE A 125 -12.96 22.61 -0.55
C ILE A 125 -14.09 21.87 0.19
N LEU A 126 -13.77 21.04 1.18
CA LEU A 126 -14.73 20.22 1.92
C LEU A 126 -15.22 20.88 3.24
N VAL A 127 -14.78 22.09 3.57
CA VAL A 127 -15.15 22.79 4.81
C VAL A 127 -16.56 23.41 4.69
N PRO A 128 -17.35 23.42 5.78
CA PRO A 128 -18.68 24.06 5.80
C PRO A 128 -18.61 25.53 5.37
N GLY A 129 -19.49 25.93 4.46
CA GLY A 129 -19.60 27.32 3.97
C GLY A 129 -19.39 27.50 2.46
N PHE A 130 -18.87 26.50 1.75
CA PHE A 130 -18.84 26.52 0.28
C PHE A 130 -20.13 25.95 -0.30
N ASN A 131 -20.75 26.69 -1.23
CA ASN A 131 -21.79 26.11 -2.09
C ASN A 131 -21.15 25.25 -3.20
N ASP A 132 -21.94 24.36 -3.81
CA ASP A 132 -21.48 23.41 -4.82
C ASP A 132 -20.79 24.07 -6.04
N ASP A 133 -21.18 25.29 -6.38
CA ASP A 133 -20.66 26.00 -7.54
C ASP A 133 -19.30 26.64 -7.26
N GLU A 134 -19.12 27.22 -6.08
CA GLU A 134 -17.83 27.74 -5.63
C GLU A 134 -16.77 26.63 -5.54
N ARG A 135 -17.14 25.46 -5.03
CA ARG A 135 -16.27 24.27 -5.00
C ARG A 135 -15.79 23.89 -6.39
N SER A 136 -16.70 23.96 -7.36
CA SER A 136 -16.45 23.60 -8.75
C SER A 136 -15.59 24.60 -9.49
N HIS A 137 -15.84 25.90 -9.25
CA HIS A 137 -14.99 26.96 -9.79
C HIS A 137 -13.57 26.84 -9.26
N LYS A 138 -13.41 26.59 -7.95
CA LYS A 138 -12.10 26.42 -7.33
C LYS A 138 -11.36 25.21 -7.91
N LEU A 139 -12.02 24.05 -7.99
CA LEU A 139 -11.46 22.84 -8.59
C LEU A 139 -11.01 23.07 -10.04
N SER A 140 -11.88 23.70 -10.84
CA SER A 140 -11.58 24.02 -12.25
C SER A 140 -10.38 24.97 -12.38
N ALA A 141 -10.27 25.96 -11.50
CA ALA A 141 -9.13 26.88 -11.47
C ALA A 141 -7.82 26.17 -11.13
N MET A 142 -7.82 25.26 -10.15
CA MET A 142 -6.63 24.47 -9.80
C MET A 142 -6.23 23.51 -10.92
N GLN A 143 -7.20 22.88 -11.59
CA GLN A 143 -6.94 22.01 -12.73
C GLN A 143 -6.32 22.77 -13.89
N ARG A 144 -6.76 24.02 -14.13
CA ARG A 144 -6.15 24.93 -15.11
C ARG A 144 -4.69 25.23 -14.80
N VAL A 145 -4.38 25.60 -13.56
CA VAL A 145 -3.00 25.86 -13.13
C VAL A 145 -2.13 24.60 -13.30
N TYR A 146 -2.67 23.42 -13.01
CA TYR A 146 -1.97 22.15 -13.24
C TYR A 146 -1.71 21.90 -14.73
N ALA A 147 -2.69 22.14 -15.61
CA ALA A 147 -2.51 22.00 -17.05
C ALA A 147 -1.45 22.97 -17.60
N GLU A 148 -1.50 24.24 -17.17
CA GLU A 148 -0.51 25.26 -17.55
C GLU A 148 0.91 24.87 -17.10
N THR A 149 1.07 24.38 -15.86
CA THR A 149 2.36 23.92 -15.31
C THR A 149 2.93 22.76 -16.12
N MET A 150 2.09 21.79 -16.48
CA MET A 150 2.47 20.64 -17.29
C MET A 150 2.91 21.04 -18.71
N VAL A 151 2.27 22.05 -19.29
CA VAL A 151 2.66 22.59 -20.59
C VAL A 151 4.01 23.30 -20.53
N MET A 152 4.23 24.11 -19.50
CA MET A 152 5.52 24.77 -19.29
C MET A 152 6.66 23.78 -19.09
N ALA A 153 6.43 22.68 -18.35
CA ALA A 153 7.40 21.61 -18.21
C ALA A 153 7.74 20.95 -19.56
N GLY A 154 6.74 20.72 -20.41
CA GLY A 154 6.94 20.20 -21.76
C GLY A 154 7.66 21.16 -22.72
N MET A 155 7.58 22.47 -22.49
CA MET A 155 8.19 23.48 -23.35
C MET A 155 9.70 23.56 -23.24
N ARG A 156 10.24 23.39 -22.03
CA ARG A 156 11.68 23.46 -21.77
C ARG A 156 12.51 22.53 -22.67
N PRO A 157 12.26 21.20 -22.72
CA PRO A 157 13.04 20.30 -23.57
C PRO A 157 12.87 20.61 -25.06
N LEU A 158 11.70 21.11 -25.48
CA LEU A 158 11.46 21.52 -26.86
C LEU A 158 12.33 22.72 -27.26
N THR A 159 12.50 23.69 -26.36
CA THR A 159 13.39 24.84 -26.60
C THR A 159 14.87 24.46 -26.64
N GLU A 160 15.22 23.34 -26.00
CA GLU A 160 16.59 22.79 -25.94
C GLU A 160 16.86 21.78 -27.08
N GLY A 161 15.92 21.59 -28.01
CA GLY A 161 16.11 20.80 -29.24
C GLY A 161 15.72 19.33 -29.14
N VAL A 162 15.04 18.91 -28.08
CA VAL A 162 14.54 17.54 -27.94
C VAL A 162 13.42 17.25 -28.94
N ASN A 163 13.37 16.02 -29.43
CA ASN A 163 12.35 15.58 -30.39
C ASN A 163 10.93 15.77 -29.82
N ALA A 164 10.09 16.52 -30.55
CA ALA A 164 8.71 16.77 -30.18
C ALA A 164 7.90 15.49 -29.95
N ALA A 165 8.12 14.44 -30.74
CA ALA A 165 7.46 13.16 -30.53
C ALA A 165 7.87 12.48 -29.21
N ALA A 166 9.13 12.65 -28.76
CA ALA A 166 9.61 12.11 -27.50
C ALA A 166 9.03 12.88 -26.30
N VAL A 167 9.05 14.22 -26.35
CA VAL A 167 8.41 15.08 -25.35
C VAL A 167 6.92 14.77 -25.25
N VAL A 168 6.22 14.73 -26.38
CA VAL A 168 4.80 14.45 -26.44
C VAL A 168 4.49 13.07 -25.89
N ARG A 169 5.34 12.04 -26.03
CA ARG A 169 5.12 10.72 -25.41
C ARG A 169 5.14 10.78 -23.88
N VAL A 170 6.03 11.58 -23.30
CA VAL A 170 6.20 11.73 -21.85
C VAL A 170 5.13 12.65 -21.26
N MET A 171 4.72 13.69 -21.99
CA MET A 171 3.67 14.61 -21.55
C MET A 171 2.31 13.93 -21.35
N SER A 172 1.53 14.47 -20.42
CA SER A 172 0.15 14.05 -20.23
C SER A 172 -0.70 14.41 -21.45
N THR A 173 -1.70 13.60 -21.75
CA THR A 173 -2.66 13.89 -22.83
C THR A 173 -3.35 15.23 -22.63
N MET A 174 -3.59 15.64 -21.38
CA MET A 174 -4.17 16.95 -21.03
C MET A 174 -3.29 18.11 -21.48
N ALA A 175 -1.99 18.05 -21.17
CA ALA A 175 -1.06 19.12 -21.51
C ALA A 175 -0.84 19.22 -23.03
N ALA A 176 -0.75 18.07 -23.70
CA ALA A 176 -0.72 18.01 -25.15
C ALA A 176 -2.01 18.61 -25.77
N MET A 177 -3.19 18.31 -25.20
CA MET A 177 -4.46 18.91 -25.63
C MET A 177 -4.51 20.42 -25.36
N TYR A 178 -4.01 20.88 -24.22
CA TYR A 178 -3.95 22.30 -23.87
C TYR A 178 -3.05 23.11 -24.82
N MET A 179 -1.92 22.55 -25.25
CA MET A 179 -1.04 23.15 -26.27
C MET A 179 -1.74 23.32 -27.63
N LEU A 180 -2.71 22.47 -27.96
CA LEU A 180 -3.51 22.59 -29.18
C LEU A 180 -4.66 23.59 -29.05
N SER A 181 -4.93 24.12 -27.85
CA SER A 181 -6.00 25.09 -27.65
C SER A 181 -5.69 26.41 -28.37
N PRO A 182 -6.68 27.09 -28.97
CA PRO A 182 -6.49 28.39 -29.61
C PRO A 182 -5.88 29.44 -28.67
N ASN A 183 -6.26 29.44 -27.39
CA ASN A 183 -5.74 30.35 -26.37
C ASN A 183 -4.21 30.26 -26.23
N PHE A 184 -3.65 29.06 -26.29
CA PHE A 184 -2.21 28.86 -26.20
C PHE A 184 -1.51 29.04 -27.57
N ARG A 185 -2.17 28.65 -28.67
CA ARG A 185 -1.66 28.86 -30.05
C ARG A 185 -1.41 30.33 -30.37
N HIS A 186 -2.24 31.24 -29.86
CA HIS A 186 -2.03 32.68 -30.04
C HIS A 186 -0.79 33.21 -29.31
N VAL A 187 -0.34 32.55 -28.24
CA VAL A 187 0.81 32.97 -27.43
C VAL A 187 2.14 32.43 -28.00
N VAL A 188 2.14 31.34 -28.77
CA VAL A 188 3.39 30.62 -29.15
C VAL A 188 3.54 30.31 -30.66
N LYS A 189 2.91 31.13 -31.49
CA LYS A 189 2.51 30.93 -32.90
C LYS A 189 3.51 30.28 -33.88
N ASP A 190 4.82 30.53 -33.79
CA ASP A 190 5.76 30.23 -34.90
C ASP A 190 6.68 29.00 -34.70
N ARG A 191 6.67 28.34 -33.52
CA ARG A 191 7.57 27.20 -33.23
C ARG A 191 6.89 25.84 -33.08
N PHE A 192 5.58 25.76 -33.34
CA PHE A 192 4.74 24.67 -32.82
C PHE A 192 4.12 23.72 -33.85
N GLU A 193 4.28 23.97 -35.15
CA GLU A 193 3.71 23.12 -36.20
C GLU A 193 4.17 21.64 -36.12
N PRO A 194 5.47 21.32 -35.95
CA PRO A 194 5.92 19.93 -35.78
C PRO A 194 5.43 19.28 -34.48
N ILE A 195 5.23 20.06 -33.42
CA ILE A 195 4.69 19.58 -32.14
C ILE A 195 3.20 19.28 -32.29
N SER A 196 2.45 20.18 -32.94
CA SER A 196 1.03 19.97 -33.23
C SER A 196 0.80 18.71 -34.06
N ALA A 197 1.63 18.46 -35.07
CA ALA A 197 1.58 17.24 -35.87
C ALA A 197 1.88 15.98 -35.04
N ALA A 198 2.91 16.02 -34.17
CA ALA A 198 3.24 14.91 -33.28
C ALA A 198 2.14 14.61 -32.25
N ILE A 199 1.50 15.65 -31.71
CA ILE A 199 0.36 15.51 -30.80
C ILE A 199 -0.84 14.92 -31.54
N GLN A 200 -1.18 15.45 -32.71
CA GLN A 200 -2.29 14.94 -33.50
C GLN A 200 -2.08 13.45 -33.85
N HIS A 201 -0.90 13.08 -34.33
CA HIS A 201 -0.55 11.68 -34.61
C HIS A 201 -0.64 10.79 -33.37
N ARG A 202 -0.25 11.27 -32.17
CA ARG A 202 -0.40 10.49 -30.93
C ARG A 202 -1.87 10.31 -30.54
N ILE A 203 -2.68 11.35 -30.72
CA ILE A 203 -4.13 11.30 -30.47
C ILE A 203 -4.76 10.30 -31.44
N ASP A 204 -4.43 10.38 -32.72
CA ASP A 204 -4.94 9.51 -33.78
C ASP A 204 -4.51 8.05 -33.54
N ALA A 205 -3.23 7.78 -33.24
CA ALA A 205 -2.74 6.44 -32.93
C ALA A 205 -3.39 5.83 -31.68
N LYS A 206 -3.71 6.65 -30.67
CA LYS A 206 -4.42 6.21 -29.46
C LYS A 206 -5.89 5.92 -29.76
N ALA A 207 -6.52 6.74 -30.60
CA ALA A 207 -7.87 6.50 -31.10
C ALA A 207 -7.92 5.19 -31.92
N GLU A 208 -6.95 4.98 -32.81
CA GLU A 208 -6.80 3.78 -33.63
C GLU A 208 -6.56 2.51 -32.78
N THR A 209 -5.70 2.59 -31.76
CA THR A 209 -5.46 1.45 -30.85
C THR A 209 -6.74 1.05 -30.10
N LYS A 210 -7.50 2.05 -29.62
CA LYS A 210 -8.80 1.83 -28.99
C LYS A 210 -9.83 1.29 -29.99
N MET A 211 -9.79 1.73 -31.24
CA MET A 211 -10.62 1.23 -32.33
C MET A 211 -10.31 -0.22 -32.69
N ASN A 212 -9.03 -0.61 -32.73
CA ASN A 212 -8.61 -1.98 -32.96
C ASN A 212 -9.01 -2.90 -31.79
N TRP A 213 -8.90 -2.42 -30.55
CA TRP A 213 -9.40 -3.14 -29.36
C TRP A 213 -10.93 -3.30 -29.39
N ALA A 214 -11.66 -2.23 -29.73
CA ALA A 214 -13.11 -2.25 -29.88
C ALA A 214 -13.54 -3.20 -31.01
N GLN A 215 -12.82 -3.22 -32.14
CA GLN A 215 -13.03 -4.16 -33.24
C GLN A 215 -12.79 -5.61 -32.83
N GLN A 216 -11.74 -5.89 -32.05
CA GLN A 216 -11.47 -7.23 -31.52
C GLN A 216 -12.57 -7.68 -30.56
N GLN A 217 -13.06 -6.78 -29.70
CA GLN A 217 -14.14 -7.07 -28.77
C GLN A 217 -15.49 -7.23 -29.50
N ALA A 218 -15.75 -6.42 -30.52
CA ALA A 218 -16.90 -6.56 -31.43
C ALA A 218 -16.88 -7.91 -32.15
N ALA A 219 -15.72 -8.32 -32.65
CA ALA A 219 -15.53 -9.59 -33.33
C ALA A 219 -15.76 -10.78 -32.38
N GLN A 220 -15.29 -10.68 -31.13
CA GLN A 220 -15.56 -11.70 -30.11
C GLN A 220 -17.04 -11.79 -29.73
N LEU A 221 -17.72 -10.65 -29.57
CA LEU A 221 -19.16 -10.60 -29.30
C LEU A 221 -19.97 -11.12 -30.50
N THR A 222 -19.60 -10.75 -31.72
CA THR A 222 -20.25 -11.23 -32.95
C THR A 222 -20.02 -12.72 -33.17
N ALA A 223 -18.83 -13.24 -32.84
CA ALA A 223 -18.54 -14.68 -32.85
C ALA A 223 -19.36 -15.46 -31.80
N GLY A 224 -19.58 -14.87 -30.61
CA GLY A 224 -20.44 -15.45 -29.56
C GLY A 224 -21.94 -15.39 -29.87
N ILE A 225 -22.38 -14.37 -30.61
CA ILE A 225 -23.76 -14.22 -31.07
C ILE A 225 -24.05 -15.19 -32.24
N SER A 226 -23.09 -15.42 -33.13
CA SER A 226 -23.22 -16.33 -34.27
C SER A 226 -23.45 -17.81 -33.89
N THR A 227 -23.19 -18.20 -32.63
CA THR A 227 -23.43 -19.58 -32.15
C THR A 227 -24.84 -19.77 -31.56
N THR A 228 -25.56 -18.70 -31.23
CA THR A 228 -26.87 -18.77 -30.53
C THR A 228 -28.02 -18.10 -31.28
N ASN A 229 -27.76 -17.17 -32.21
CA ASN A 229 -28.82 -16.55 -33.00
C ASN A 229 -28.30 -16.10 -34.38
N ARG A 230 -28.75 -16.75 -35.45
CA ARG A 230 -28.24 -16.55 -36.83
C ARG A 230 -28.68 -15.22 -37.48
N ASP A 231 -29.63 -14.50 -36.90
CA ASP A 231 -30.23 -13.28 -37.45
C ASP A 231 -29.82 -11.99 -36.72
N ALA A 232 -28.85 -12.05 -35.80
CA ALA A 232 -28.38 -10.86 -35.11
C ALA A 232 -27.38 -10.08 -35.97
N ALA A 233 -27.68 -8.81 -36.20
CA ALA A 233 -26.85 -7.91 -37.00
C ALA A 233 -25.42 -7.80 -36.42
N PRO A 234 -24.38 -7.77 -37.28
CA PRO A 234 -23.00 -7.56 -36.83
C PRO A 234 -22.90 -6.24 -36.05
N VAL A 235 -22.25 -6.28 -34.88
CA VAL A 235 -22.06 -5.09 -34.05
C VAL A 235 -21.09 -4.16 -34.77
N ASP A 236 -21.58 -2.99 -35.21
CA ASP A 236 -20.78 -1.98 -35.91
C ASP A 236 -19.62 -1.51 -35.00
N PRO A 237 -18.35 -1.65 -35.42
CA PRO A 237 -17.20 -1.15 -34.69
C PRO A 237 -17.30 0.33 -34.33
N ASN A 238 -17.96 1.15 -35.14
CA ASN A 238 -18.15 2.59 -34.88
C ASN A 238 -19.16 2.87 -33.75
N VAL A 239 -19.96 1.88 -33.34
CA VAL A 239 -20.82 1.96 -32.16
C VAL A 239 -20.02 1.64 -30.88
N LEU A 240 -18.93 0.87 -31.00
CA LEU A 240 -18.03 0.48 -29.91
C LEU A 240 -16.80 1.39 -29.77
N VAL A 241 -16.35 2.01 -30.86
CA VAL A 241 -15.53 3.23 -30.80
C VAL A 241 -16.43 4.32 -30.27
N SER A 242 -16.29 4.58 -28.98
CA SER A 242 -17.29 5.34 -28.26
C SER A 242 -17.49 6.72 -28.89
N ARG A 243 -18.75 7.05 -29.21
CA ARG A 243 -19.28 8.42 -29.42
C ARG A 243 -18.56 9.48 -28.57
N THR A 244 -18.17 9.07 -27.37
CA THR A 244 -17.30 9.70 -26.36
C THR A 244 -15.97 10.29 -26.86
N TRP A 245 -15.22 9.67 -27.78
CA TRP A 245 -13.93 10.21 -28.25
C TRP A 245 -14.10 11.24 -29.36
N GLN A 246 -15.06 11.05 -30.26
CA GLN A 246 -15.49 12.08 -31.21
C GLN A 246 -16.13 13.26 -30.46
N GLN A 247 -16.99 12.99 -29.47
CA GLN A 247 -17.52 14.01 -28.57
C GLN A 247 -16.40 14.75 -27.82
N ARG A 248 -15.36 14.08 -27.32
CA ARG A 248 -14.18 14.75 -26.73
C ARG A 248 -13.56 15.77 -27.69
N TYR A 249 -13.36 15.36 -28.94
CA TYR A 249 -12.74 16.20 -29.96
C TYR A 249 -13.67 17.35 -30.41
N ASP A 250 -14.97 17.12 -30.49
CA ASP A 250 -15.97 18.11 -30.87
C ASP A 250 -16.27 19.10 -29.72
N ASP A 251 -16.34 18.64 -28.46
CA ASP A 251 -16.43 19.50 -27.26
C ASP A 251 -15.18 20.38 -27.11
N LEU A 252 -14.01 19.87 -27.49
CA LEU A 252 -12.75 20.64 -27.57
C LEU A 252 -12.87 21.83 -28.53
N LYS A 253 -13.64 21.70 -29.62
CA LYS A 253 -13.93 22.80 -30.56
C LYS A 253 -15.08 23.70 -30.09
N PHE A 254 -16.06 23.16 -29.35
CA PHE A 254 -17.24 23.92 -28.91
C PHE A 254 -17.01 24.73 -27.61
N ARG A 255 -16.08 24.31 -26.75
CA ARG A 255 -15.75 24.97 -25.46
C ARG A 255 -14.83 26.20 -25.58
N GLU A 256 -14.57 26.68 -26.80
CA GLU A 256 -13.91 27.96 -27.15
C GLU A 256 -14.53 29.22 -26.49
N ARG A 257 -15.59 29.08 -25.67
CA ARG A 257 -16.33 30.16 -25.00
C ARG A 257 -16.23 30.18 -23.46
N GLY A 258 -15.26 29.47 -22.86
CA GLY A 258 -14.83 29.75 -21.47
C GLY A 258 -15.27 28.76 -20.37
N HIS A 259 -15.27 27.44 -20.63
CA HIS A 259 -15.59 26.43 -19.62
C HIS A 259 -14.41 25.46 -19.35
N ARG A 260 -14.38 24.91 -18.13
CA ARG A 260 -13.33 24.12 -17.42
C ARG A 260 -12.39 23.23 -18.27
N GLU A 261 -11.19 22.98 -17.73
CA GLU A 261 -10.25 21.99 -18.28
C GLU A 261 -10.77 20.55 -18.20
N MET A 262 -10.39 19.71 -19.17
CA MET A 262 -10.79 18.31 -19.22
C MET A 262 -9.99 17.42 -18.28
N PHE A 263 -10.66 16.47 -17.63
CA PHE A 263 -9.96 15.43 -16.89
C PHE A 263 -9.31 14.40 -17.82
N THR A 264 -8.04 14.10 -17.51
CA THR A 264 -7.43 12.81 -17.85
C THR A 264 -7.64 11.82 -16.71
N ALA A 265 -7.50 10.52 -16.99
CA ALA A 265 -7.59 9.49 -15.96
C ALA A 265 -6.64 9.81 -14.78
N ARG A 266 -5.39 10.22 -15.07
CA ARG A 266 -4.42 10.60 -14.03
C ARG A 266 -4.85 11.84 -13.24
N SER A 267 -5.28 12.93 -13.89
CA SER A 267 -5.70 14.14 -13.16
C SER A 267 -6.98 13.92 -12.35
N ALA A 268 -7.89 13.06 -12.82
CA ALA A 268 -9.04 12.63 -12.04
C ALA A 268 -8.61 11.81 -10.82
N GLY A 269 -7.68 10.86 -10.99
CA GLY A 269 -7.13 10.08 -9.88
C GLY A 269 -6.39 10.91 -8.83
N LEU A 270 -5.58 11.89 -9.25
CA LEU A 270 -4.97 12.87 -8.36
C LEU A 270 -6.02 13.66 -7.58
N THR A 271 -7.12 14.02 -8.23
CA THR A 271 -8.20 14.77 -7.60
C THR A 271 -8.93 13.93 -6.55
N GLU A 272 -9.27 12.68 -6.87
CA GLU A 272 -9.93 11.77 -5.92
C GLU A 272 -9.08 11.50 -4.67
N VAL A 273 -7.79 11.20 -4.86
CA VAL A 273 -6.86 10.96 -3.73
C VAL A 273 -6.72 12.22 -2.88
N ALA A 274 -6.56 13.40 -3.49
CA ALA A 274 -6.48 14.65 -2.74
C ALA A 274 -7.77 15.01 -2.00
N LEU A 275 -8.95 14.77 -2.60
CA LEU A 275 -10.25 14.94 -1.93
C LEU A 275 -10.38 13.99 -0.74
N THR A 276 -9.85 12.78 -0.87
CA THR A 276 -9.83 11.78 0.22
C THR A 276 -8.92 12.21 1.35
N GLU A 277 -7.68 12.64 1.07
CA GLU A 277 -6.76 13.17 2.09
C GLU A 277 -7.40 14.35 2.84
N ASN A 278 -8.09 15.23 2.11
CA ASN A 278 -8.82 16.36 2.70
C ASN A 278 -9.96 15.92 3.60
N ALA A 279 -10.81 15.00 3.13
CA ALA A 279 -11.93 14.52 3.91
C ALA A 279 -11.43 13.80 5.17
N PHE A 280 -10.40 12.98 5.03
CA PHE A 280 -9.76 12.27 6.14
C PHE A 280 -9.23 13.21 7.21
N ALA A 281 -8.54 14.29 6.82
CA ALA A 281 -8.04 15.31 7.74
C ALA A 281 -9.18 16.15 8.36
N ALA A 282 -10.22 16.48 7.58
CA ALA A 282 -11.37 17.23 8.05
C ALA A 282 -12.16 16.49 9.12
N LEU A 283 -12.35 15.17 8.95
CA LEU A 283 -13.05 14.30 9.92
C LEU A 283 -12.38 14.24 11.30
N ARG A 284 -11.10 14.62 11.41
CA ARG A 284 -10.31 14.56 12.65
C ARG A 284 -10.04 15.93 13.25
N GLN A 285 -10.65 16.98 12.70
CA GLN A 285 -10.62 18.30 13.32
C GLN A 285 -11.52 18.32 14.56
N PRO A 286 -11.14 19.05 15.62
CA PRO A 286 -12.02 19.31 16.75
C PRO A 286 -13.34 19.96 16.29
N GLY A 287 -14.48 19.43 16.75
CA GLY A 287 -15.80 19.96 16.39
C GLY A 287 -16.24 19.67 14.94
N ALA A 288 -15.58 18.74 14.24
CA ALA A 288 -15.95 18.35 12.89
C ALA A 288 -17.38 17.77 12.81
N ASP A 289 -18.18 18.27 11.87
CA ASP A 289 -19.46 17.67 11.50
C ASP A 289 -19.21 16.50 10.54
N THR A 290 -19.12 15.30 11.10
CA THR A 290 -18.85 14.06 10.36
C THR A 290 -19.85 13.83 9.24
N GLU A 291 -21.14 14.02 9.48
CA GLU A 291 -22.18 13.76 8.48
C GLU A 291 -22.06 14.73 7.31
N GLN A 292 -21.89 16.03 7.61
CA GLN A 292 -21.73 17.05 6.59
C GLN A 292 -20.45 16.86 5.75
N ILE A 293 -19.34 16.47 6.38
CA ILE A 293 -18.07 16.22 5.68
C ILE A 293 -18.19 15.01 4.76
N ILE A 294 -18.76 13.90 5.24
CA ILE A 294 -18.97 12.70 4.42
C ILE A 294 -19.93 12.96 3.26
N ALA A 295 -21.02 13.70 3.50
CA ALA A 295 -21.96 14.11 2.46
C ALA A 295 -21.26 14.98 1.41
N SER A 296 -20.51 15.99 1.85
CA SER A 296 -19.73 16.87 0.96
C SER A 296 -18.70 16.11 0.14
N TYR A 297 -17.95 15.21 0.76
CA TYR A 297 -17.00 14.33 0.09
C TYR A 297 -17.70 13.48 -0.97
N THR A 298 -18.81 12.82 -0.62
CA THR A 298 -19.55 11.94 -1.54
C THR A 298 -20.08 12.72 -2.75
N THR A 299 -20.64 13.91 -2.53
CA THR A 299 -21.11 14.80 -3.60
C THR A 299 -19.97 15.21 -4.53
N MET A 300 -18.80 15.56 -3.97
CA MET A 300 -17.63 15.94 -4.77
C MET A 300 -17.06 14.79 -5.59
N ILE A 301 -17.02 13.57 -5.03
CA ILE A 301 -16.63 12.37 -5.77
C ILE A 301 -17.62 12.09 -6.90
N ASP A 302 -18.93 12.06 -6.66
CA ASP A 302 -19.90 11.82 -7.73
C ASP A 302 -19.81 12.89 -8.83
N ARG A 303 -19.59 14.16 -8.45
CA ARG A 303 -19.35 15.25 -9.41
C ARG A 303 -18.07 15.05 -10.22
N LEU A 304 -16.96 14.67 -9.61
CA LEU A 304 -15.71 14.36 -10.30
C LEU A 304 -15.92 13.27 -11.34
N TYR A 305 -16.57 12.17 -10.97
CA TYR A 305 -16.85 11.06 -11.87
C TYR A 305 -17.78 11.46 -13.01
N ARG A 306 -18.85 12.22 -12.73
CA ARG A 306 -19.72 12.79 -13.77
C ARG A 306 -18.97 13.72 -14.72
N GLN A 307 -18.10 14.59 -14.20
CA GLN A 307 -17.29 15.49 -15.01
C GLN A 307 -16.29 14.73 -15.88
N ALA A 308 -15.71 13.65 -15.36
CA ALA A 308 -14.84 12.77 -16.11
C ALA A 308 -15.60 12.01 -17.22
N GLU A 309 -16.84 11.58 -16.96
CA GLU A 309 -17.74 10.99 -17.96
C GLU A 309 -18.13 11.97 -19.07
N GLU A 310 -18.51 13.20 -18.70
CA GLU A 310 -18.74 14.31 -19.64
C GLU A 310 -17.50 14.59 -20.48
N ASP A 311 -16.32 14.48 -19.84
CA ASP A 311 -15.05 14.61 -20.52
C ASP A 311 -14.66 13.34 -21.26
N GLY A 312 -15.47 12.27 -21.31
CA GLY A 312 -15.29 11.05 -22.10
C GLY A 312 -14.43 9.92 -21.48
N LEU A 313 -14.17 9.95 -20.18
CA LEU A 313 -13.56 8.84 -19.43
C LEU A 313 -14.63 7.92 -18.86
N SER A 314 -14.39 6.61 -18.84
CA SER A 314 -15.24 5.73 -18.06
C SER A 314 -14.94 5.88 -16.56
N ARG A 315 -15.93 5.64 -15.70
CA ARG A 315 -15.69 5.63 -14.25
C ARG A 315 -14.65 4.58 -13.84
N GLN A 316 -14.61 3.43 -14.52
CA GLN A 316 -13.59 2.40 -14.24
C GLN A 316 -12.17 2.88 -14.61
N GLU A 317 -12.02 3.65 -15.69
CA GLU A 317 -10.73 4.25 -16.06
C GLU A 317 -10.26 5.26 -15.01
N VAL A 318 -11.18 6.05 -14.44
CA VAL A 318 -10.88 6.96 -13.32
C VAL A 318 -10.47 6.17 -12.08
N ALA A 319 -11.27 5.18 -11.66
CA ALA A 319 -10.97 4.38 -10.46
C ALA A 319 -9.60 3.69 -10.54
N LYS A 320 -9.27 3.08 -11.69
CA LYS A 320 -7.97 2.44 -11.90
C LYS A 320 -6.81 3.45 -11.82
N ALA A 321 -7.00 4.67 -12.33
CA ALA A 321 -5.98 5.71 -12.21
C ALA A 321 -5.83 6.19 -10.76
N SER A 322 -6.93 6.30 -10.01
CA SER A 322 -6.91 6.60 -8.58
C SER A 322 -6.18 5.53 -7.77
N HIS A 323 -6.33 4.25 -8.12
CA HIS A 323 -5.55 3.15 -7.51
C HIS A 323 -4.06 3.33 -7.68
N VAL A 324 -3.62 3.62 -8.91
CA VAL A 324 -2.20 3.87 -9.22
C VAL A 324 -1.68 5.06 -8.43
N VAL A 325 -2.41 6.19 -8.44
CA VAL A 325 -2.03 7.39 -7.69
C VAL A 325 -1.96 7.10 -6.18
N LEU A 326 -2.92 6.35 -5.64
CA LEU A 326 -2.92 5.97 -4.23
C LEU A 326 -1.67 5.15 -3.87
N GLY A 327 -1.30 4.15 -4.68
CA GLY A 327 -0.10 3.36 -4.39
C GLY A 327 1.21 4.12 -4.60
N GLU A 328 1.30 5.00 -5.62
CA GLU A 328 2.42 5.95 -5.73
C GLU A 328 2.54 6.78 -4.45
N ARG A 329 1.40 7.22 -3.92
CA ARG A 329 1.32 8.02 -2.70
C ARG A 329 1.68 7.22 -1.44
N ILE A 330 1.31 5.95 -1.34
CA ILE A 330 1.69 5.05 -0.23
C ILE A 330 3.20 4.77 -0.24
N LEU A 331 3.80 4.62 -1.42
CA LEU A 331 5.25 4.44 -1.54
C LEU A 331 6.03 5.68 -1.09
N ASP A 332 5.48 6.88 -1.32
CA ASP A 332 6.08 8.14 -0.89
C ASP A 332 5.81 8.48 0.58
N ASP A 333 4.59 8.23 1.06
CA ASP A 333 4.17 8.42 2.45
C ASP A 333 3.27 7.25 2.90
N PRO A 334 3.84 6.22 3.55
CA PRO A 334 3.09 5.04 3.97
C PRO A 334 1.90 5.32 4.89
N ARG A 335 1.87 6.47 5.57
CA ARG A 335 0.72 6.88 6.41
C ARG A 335 -0.55 6.99 5.60
N VAL A 336 -0.45 7.34 4.33
CA VAL A 336 -1.61 7.58 3.44
C VAL A 336 -2.54 6.37 3.40
N GLN A 337 -2.02 5.15 3.59
CA GLN A 337 -2.84 3.96 3.62
C GLN A 337 -3.89 3.98 4.75
N VAL A 338 -3.64 4.68 5.87
CA VAL A 338 -4.59 4.72 6.98
C VAL A 338 -5.85 5.52 6.67
N MET A 339 -5.92 6.21 5.53
CA MET A 339 -7.13 6.94 5.12
C MET A 339 -8.18 6.07 4.43
N VAL A 340 -7.82 4.84 4.06
CA VAL A 340 -8.69 3.91 3.33
C VAL A 340 -9.11 2.77 4.25
N ASP A 341 -10.41 2.48 4.35
CA ASP A 341 -11.00 1.58 5.35
C ASP A 341 -10.29 0.22 5.44
N GLY A 342 -10.11 -0.49 4.32
CA GLY A 342 -9.47 -1.81 4.33
C GLY A 342 -7.93 -1.79 4.39
N LEU A 343 -7.29 -0.68 4.00
CA LEU A 343 -5.83 -0.57 4.15
C LEU A 343 -5.44 -0.25 5.60
N ALA A 344 -6.24 0.57 6.30
CA ALA A 344 -5.92 1.09 7.63
C ALA A 344 -5.77 0.04 8.73
N HIS A 345 -6.41 -1.12 8.58
CA HIS A 345 -6.29 -2.22 9.53
C HIS A 345 -5.58 -3.43 8.93
N GLY A 346 -4.93 -3.27 7.78
CA GLY A 346 -4.15 -4.34 7.13
C GLY A 346 -4.99 -5.44 6.48
N GLN A 347 -6.27 -5.18 6.20
CA GLN A 347 -7.14 -6.10 5.46
C GLN A 347 -6.73 -6.21 4.00
N TRP A 348 -6.19 -5.12 3.43
CA TRP A 348 -5.65 -5.07 2.08
C TRP A 348 -4.21 -4.56 2.10
N GLN A 349 -3.48 -4.85 1.04
CA GLN A 349 -2.15 -4.33 0.76
C GLN A 349 -1.94 -4.14 -0.75
N MET A 350 -0.94 -3.37 -1.13
CA MET A 350 -0.53 -3.29 -2.53
C MET A 350 0.00 -4.66 -2.98
N ALA A 351 -0.49 -5.15 -4.12
CA ALA A 351 0.03 -6.36 -4.74
C ALA A 351 1.50 -6.17 -5.17
N ALA A 352 2.24 -7.27 -5.30
CA ALA A 352 3.59 -7.20 -5.82
C ALA A 352 3.59 -6.70 -7.29
N PRO A 353 4.53 -5.83 -7.68
CA PRO A 353 4.66 -5.40 -9.07
C PRO A 353 5.09 -6.58 -9.96
N HIS A 354 4.48 -6.70 -11.13
CA HIS A 354 4.76 -7.74 -12.12
C HIS A 354 5.71 -7.27 -13.21
N ASP A 355 6.39 -8.24 -13.80
CA ASP A 355 7.30 -8.02 -14.92
C ASP A 355 6.51 -7.97 -16.22
N GLU A 356 6.61 -6.87 -16.95
CA GLU A 356 5.93 -6.66 -18.22
C GLU A 356 6.91 -6.25 -19.32
N ARG A 357 6.79 -6.91 -20.46
CA ARG A 357 7.63 -6.63 -21.63
C ARG A 357 7.05 -5.46 -22.42
N ILE A 358 7.87 -4.44 -22.68
CA ILE A 358 7.45 -3.33 -23.54
C ILE A 358 7.24 -3.85 -24.96
N THR A 359 6.03 -3.65 -25.49
CA THR A 359 5.65 -4.04 -26.86
C THR A 359 6.67 -3.51 -27.87
N GLY A 360 7.26 -4.40 -28.67
CA GLY A 360 8.25 -4.05 -29.68
C GLY A 360 9.71 -3.98 -29.17
N THR A 361 9.98 -4.35 -27.92
CA THR A 361 11.35 -4.46 -27.39
C THR A 361 11.54 -5.76 -26.59
N ASP A 362 12.79 -6.16 -26.33
CA ASP A 362 13.12 -7.25 -25.37
C ASP A 362 13.20 -6.76 -23.91
N HIS A 363 12.89 -5.49 -23.64
CA HIS A 363 13.04 -4.93 -22.31
C HIS A 363 11.84 -5.27 -21.43
N VAL A 364 12.14 -5.84 -20.27
CA VAL A 364 11.17 -6.16 -19.21
C VAL A 364 11.24 -5.07 -18.15
N HIS A 365 10.08 -4.48 -17.85
CA HIS A 365 9.93 -3.48 -16.81
C HIS A 365 9.03 -4.03 -15.71
N ARG A 366 9.44 -3.79 -14.47
CA ARG A 366 8.62 -4.10 -13.30
C ARG A 366 7.60 -2.98 -13.10
N ILE A 367 6.32 -3.29 -13.27
CA ILE A 367 5.22 -2.32 -13.29
C ILE A 367 4.17 -2.76 -12.27
N TRP A 368 3.69 -1.81 -11.48
CA TRP A 368 2.48 -1.97 -10.68
C TRP A 368 1.35 -1.19 -11.34
N ARG A 369 0.17 -1.80 -11.57
CA ARG A 369 -0.93 -1.16 -12.33
C ARG A 369 -2.15 -0.86 -11.46
N GLY A 370 -1.95 -0.76 -10.15
CA GLY A 370 -3.01 -0.43 -9.19
C GLY A 370 -3.69 -1.65 -8.57
N GLU A 371 -3.09 -2.84 -8.68
CA GLU A 371 -3.64 -4.05 -8.09
C GLU A 371 -3.42 -4.10 -6.56
N PHE A 372 -4.48 -4.46 -5.85
CA PHE A 372 -4.44 -4.73 -4.41
C PHE A 372 -4.69 -6.22 -4.16
N GLU A 373 -4.19 -6.68 -3.02
CA GLU A 373 -4.46 -8.01 -2.48
C GLU A 373 -5.05 -7.86 -1.08
N ASP A 374 -5.88 -8.81 -0.68
CA ASP A 374 -6.31 -8.92 0.70
C ASP A 374 -5.20 -9.51 1.60
N CYS A 375 -5.47 -9.56 2.91
CA CYS A 375 -4.55 -10.08 3.92
C CYS A 375 -4.20 -11.57 3.75
N THR A 376 -4.91 -12.28 2.87
CA THR A 376 -4.69 -13.69 2.53
C THR A 376 -3.92 -13.89 1.22
N GLY A 377 -3.60 -12.78 0.52
CA GLY A 377 -2.90 -12.76 -0.77
C GLY A 377 -3.81 -12.89 -1.99
N GLN A 378 -5.14 -12.81 -1.83
CA GLN A 378 -6.06 -12.86 -2.96
C GLN A 378 -6.25 -11.48 -3.58
N THR A 379 -6.29 -11.40 -4.91
CA THR A 379 -6.52 -10.13 -5.61
C THR A 379 -7.85 -9.51 -5.19
N PHE A 380 -7.81 -8.23 -4.83
CA PHE A 380 -8.93 -7.46 -4.32
C PHE A 380 -9.14 -6.19 -5.15
N ASP A 381 -10.38 -5.88 -5.48
CA ASP A 381 -10.77 -4.63 -6.15
C ASP A 381 -11.38 -3.67 -5.11
N PRO A 382 -10.67 -2.60 -4.70
CA PRO A 382 -11.18 -1.68 -3.68
C PRO A 382 -12.25 -0.72 -4.22
N THR A 383 -12.59 -0.78 -5.52
CA THR A 383 -13.58 0.08 -6.14
C THR A 383 -14.95 -0.07 -5.49
N ARG A 384 -15.57 1.07 -5.18
CA ARG A 384 -16.94 1.12 -4.67
C ARG A 384 -17.93 1.07 -5.83
N TYR A 385 -18.83 0.10 -5.81
CA TYR A 385 -19.91 -0.05 -6.80
C TYR A 385 -21.28 0.29 -6.19
N ALA A 386 -22.24 0.70 -7.03
CA ALA A 386 -23.61 1.01 -6.62
C ALA A 386 -24.46 -0.25 -6.42
N GLY A 387 -24.11 -1.36 -7.06
CA GLY A 387 -24.79 -2.66 -6.94
C GLY A 387 -24.11 -3.59 -5.95
N ILE A 388 -24.91 -4.30 -5.15
CA ILE A 388 -24.45 -5.33 -4.19
C ILE A 388 -23.89 -6.57 -4.93
N ASN A 389 -24.44 -6.89 -6.10
CA ASN A 389 -24.14 -8.11 -6.85
C ASN A 389 -23.57 -7.87 -8.26
N GLY A 390 -23.11 -6.65 -8.57
CA GLY A 390 -22.57 -6.35 -9.89
C GLY A 390 -21.70 -5.10 -9.90
N ARG A 391 -20.73 -5.06 -10.81
CA ARG A 391 -19.88 -3.89 -11.11
C ARG A 391 -20.65 -2.76 -11.81
N GLY A 392 -21.93 -2.60 -11.49
CA GLY A 392 -22.82 -1.57 -12.01
C GLY A 392 -22.63 -0.27 -11.23
N GLY A 393 -22.19 0.78 -11.93
CA GLY A 393 -22.05 2.14 -11.41
C GLY A 393 -20.94 2.30 -10.37
N VAL A 394 -19.74 2.69 -10.80
CA VAL A 394 -18.65 3.06 -9.88
C VAL A 394 -19.01 4.35 -9.13
N ARG A 395 -18.86 4.34 -7.81
CA ARG A 395 -19.09 5.46 -6.89
C ARG A 395 -17.80 6.09 -6.36
N GLY A 396 -16.67 5.44 -6.57
CA GLY A 396 -15.35 5.88 -6.11
C GLY A 396 -14.35 4.72 -6.18
N ALA A 397 -13.07 5.04 -6.19
CA ALA A 397 -11.97 4.08 -6.29
C ALA A 397 -11.75 3.28 -5.00
N PHE A 398 -12.10 3.85 -3.85
CA PHE A 398 -11.95 3.24 -2.53
C PHE A 398 -12.89 3.87 -1.50
N THR A 399 -12.98 3.26 -0.33
CA THR A 399 -13.78 3.75 0.81
C THR A 399 -12.91 4.59 1.74
N LEU A 400 -13.26 5.87 1.87
CA LEU A 400 -12.71 6.76 2.89
C LEU A 400 -13.00 6.19 4.28
N ARG A 401 -11.98 6.11 5.12
CA ARG A 401 -12.12 5.69 6.51
C ARG A 401 -12.68 6.82 7.37
N SER A 402 -13.81 6.57 8.00
CA SER A 402 -14.37 7.44 9.05
C SER A 402 -13.42 7.52 10.26
N GLN A 403 -13.62 8.52 11.13
CA GLN A 403 -13.01 8.46 12.45
C GLN A 403 -13.67 7.32 13.23
N MET A 404 -12.85 6.45 13.84
CA MET A 404 -13.32 5.27 14.55
C MET A 404 -13.18 5.42 16.05
N GLY A 405 -14.14 4.85 16.78
CA GLY A 405 -14.05 4.67 18.22
C GLY A 405 -13.18 3.46 18.62
N ARG A 406 -12.98 3.29 19.92
CA ARG A 406 -12.19 2.19 20.50
C ARG A 406 -12.73 0.82 20.09
N THR A 407 -14.04 0.61 20.24
CA THR A 407 -14.71 -0.65 19.91
C THR A 407 -14.61 -0.98 18.43
N GLU A 408 -14.72 0.04 17.56
CA GLU A 408 -14.61 -0.15 16.11
C GLU A 408 -13.18 -0.53 15.70
N HIS A 409 -12.16 0.10 16.29
CA HIS A 409 -10.77 -0.29 16.09
C HIS A 409 -10.53 -1.75 16.52
N GLN A 410 -10.98 -2.13 17.72
CA GLN A 410 -10.85 -3.50 18.22
C GLN A 410 -11.50 -4.51 17.27
N ALA A 411 -12.74 -4.25 16.84
CA ALA A 411 -13.46 -5.12 15.92
C ALA A 411 -12.75 -5.29 14.56
N ARG A 412 -12.25 -4.20 13.96
CA ARG A 412 -11.55 -4.24 12.66
C ARG A 412 -10.19 -4.95 12.74
N MET A 413 -9.44 -4.73 13.83
CA MET A 413 -8.19 -5.44 14.08
C MET A 413 -8.43 -6.94 14.26
N SER A 414 -9.39 -7.30 15.12
CA SER A 414 -9.78 -8.68 15.40
C SER A 414 -10.19 -9.41 14.12
N GLN A 415 -11.05 -8.79 13.31
CA GLN A 415 -11.47 -9.34 12.02
C GLN A 415 -10.28 -9.66 11.11
N THR A 416 -9.31 -8.75 11.00
CA THR A 416 -8.14 -8.94 10.13
C THR A 416 -7.25 -10.07 10.63
N MET A 417 -6.96 -10.10 11.93
CA MET A 417 -6.18 -11.16 12.56
C MET A 417 -6.87 -12.52 12.38
N ALA A 418 -8.17 -12.58 12.65
CA ALA A 418 -8.98 -13.78 12.49
C ALA A 418 -8.99 -14.28 11.04
N MET A 419 -9.13 -13.39 10.04
CA MET A 419 -9.08 -13.76 8.62
C MET A 419 -7.76 -14.46 8.27
N THR A 420 -6.64 -13.88 8.66
CA THR A 420 -5.31 -14.45 8.37
C THR A 420 -5.10 -15.79 9.06
N MET A 421 -5.41 -15.88 10.36
CA MET A 421 -5.27 -17.12 11.12
C MET A 421 -6.23 -18.22 10.63
N SER A 422 -7.44 -17.84 10.21
CA SER A 422 -8.43 -18.75 9.64
C SER A 422 -7.95 -19.39 8.34
N GLN A 423 -7.14 -18.69 7.56
CA GLN A 423 -6.55 -19.27 6.35
C GLN A 423 -5.68 -20.48 6.69
N ALA A 424 -4.80 -20.38 7.68
CA ALA A 424 -3.98 -21.51 8.13
C ALA A 424 -4.83 -22.62 8.76
N ALA A 425 -5.80 -22.26 9.60
CA ALA A 425 -6.70 -23.20 10.26
C ALA A 425 -7.54 -24.02 9.26
N ALA A 426 -8.05 -23.38 8.20
CA ALA A 426 -8.83 -24.02 7.14
C ALA A 426 -8.04 -25.09 6.38
N HIS A 427 -6.73 -24.89 6.20
CA HIS A 427 -5.83 -25.86 5.59
C HIS A 427 -5.28 -26.89 6.59
N GLY A 428 -5.60 -26.75 7.88
CA GLY A 428 -5.07 -27.60 8.94
C GLY A 428 -3.58 -27.40 9.19
N ASP A 429 -3.01 -26.27 8.75
CA ASP A 429 -1.59 -25.96 8.87
C ASP A 429 -1.31 -25.32 10.23
N LEU A 430 -0.89 -26.16 11.18
CA LEU A 430 -0.53 -25.71 12.53
C LEU A 430 0.70 -24.80 12.51
N GLU A 431 1.66 -25.01 11.61
CA GLU A 431 2.88 -24.22 11.59
C GLU A 431 2.59 -22.79 11.12
N ALA A 432 1.90 -22.65 9.99
CA ALA A 432 1.47 -21.35 9.48
C ALA A 432 0.60 -20.59 10.49
N PHE A 433 -0.32 -21.28 11.18
CA PHE A 433 -1.14 -20.68 12.23
C PHE A 433 -0.28 -20.14 13.39
N ASN A 434 0.72 -20.90 13.85
CA ASN A 434 1.62 -20.44 14.91
C ASN A 434 2.49 -19.26 14.44
N GLN A 435 2.90 -19.24 13.18
CA GLN A 435 3.64 -18.10 12.62
C GLN A 435 2.77 -16.83 12.59
N ASP A 436 1.48 -16.93 12.22
CA ASP A 436 0.56 -15.80 12.27
C ASP A 436 0.35 -15.29 13.70
N LEU A 437 0.11 -16.22 14.62
CA LEU A 437 -0.09 -15.96 16.06
C LEU A 437 1.11 -15.17 16.62
N VAL A 438 2.32 -15.65 16.40
CA VAL A 438 3.56 -15.03 16.87
C VAL A 438 3.85 -13.71 16.17
N GLY A 439 3.54 -13.61 14.88
CA GLY A 439 3.69 -12.37 14.12
C GLY A 439 2.86 -11.23 14.71
N TYR A 440 1.61 -11.51 15.10
CA TYR A 440 0.76 -10.51 15.74
C TYR A 440 1.14 -10.24 17.20
N MET A 441 1.61 -11.24 17.96
CA MET A 441 2.18 -10.99 19.31
C MET A 441 3.37 -10.03 19.22
N LEU A 442 4.31 -10.33 18.33
CA LEU A 442 5.48 -9.48 18.07
C LEU A 442 5.06 -8.09 17.62
N GLY A 443 4.01 -7.97 16.80
CA GLY A 443 3.45 -6.70 16.36
C GLY A 443 3.04 -5.75 17.50
N CYS A 444 2.61 -6.28 18.64
CA CYS A 444 2.26 -5.48 19.81
C CYS A 444 3.49 -4.80 20.45
N VAL A 445 4.63 -5.47 20.43
CA VAL A 445 5.85 -5.04 21.13
C VAL A 445 6.94 -4.47 20.20
N ALA A 446 6.84 -4.75 18.91
CA ALA A 446 7.87 -4.42 17.92
C ALA A 446 8.25 -2.93 17.89
N ARG A 447 7.30 -2.03 18.18
CA ARG A 447 7.59 -0.60 18.24
C ARG A 447 8.44 -0.22 19.44
N VAL A 448 8.18 -0.82 20.60
CA VAL A 448 8.95 -0.57 21.83
C VAL A 448 10.37 -1.11 21.68
N GLU A 449 10.48 -2.30 21.08
CA GLU A 449 11.76 -3.00 20.88
C GLU A 449 12.51 -2.59 19.60
N ASN A 450 12.02 -1.60 18.84
CA ASN A 450 12.59 -1.16 17.56
C ASN A 450 12.82 -2.30 16.54
N ILE A 451 11.96 -3.31 16.54
CA ILE A 451 12.02 -4.45 15.62
C ILE A 451 11.37 -4.02 14.31
N ASP A 452 12.14 -3.97 13.23
CA ASP A 452 11.67 -3.51 11.90
C ASP A 452 11.16 -4.65 10.99
N GLY A 453 11.51 -5.90 11.29
CA GLY A 453 11.04 -7.09 10.60
C GLY A 453 11.71 -7.40 9.27
N GLN A 454 12.72 -6.63 8.85
CA GLN A 454 13.30 -6.75 7.49
C GLN A 454 14.11 -8.02 7.27
N ASP A 455 14.76 -8.50 8.31
CA ASP A 455 15.61 -9.70 8.26
C ASP A 455 14.83 -10.97 8.65
N MET A 456 13.52 -10.86 8.84
CA MET A 456 12.66 -11.99 9.24
C MET A 456 12.18 -12.77 8.01
N VAL A 457 12.04 -14.09 8.18
CA VAL A 457 11.60 -15.02 7.12
C VAL A 457 10.11 -15.32 7.25
N GLY A 458 9.47 -15.67 6.14
CA GLY A 458 8.08 -16.15 6.12
C GLY A 458 7.07 -15.00 6.27
N VAL A 459 6.00 -15.25 7.01
CA VAL A 459 4.86 -14.32 7.17
C VAL A 459 5.13 -13.17 8.17
N MET A 460 6.19 -13.27 8.96
CA MET A 460 6.51 -12.30 10.04
C MET A 460 6.60 -10.84 9.56
N PRO A 461 7.32 -10.50 8.47
CA PRO A 461 7.39 -9.11 8.00
C PRO A 461 6.01 -8.55 7.65
N GLN A 462 5.13 -9.38 7.09
CA GLN A 462 3.77 -8.99 6.72
C GLN A 462 2.90 -8.75 7.96
N ARG A 463 2.96 -9.63 8.96
CA ARG A 463 2.21 -9.46 10.22
C ARG A 463 2.66 -8.23 10.98
N LEU A 464 3.97 -7.96 11.01
CA LEU A 464 4.52 -6.72 11.57
C LEU A 464 4.03 -5.48 10.83
N TYR A 465 3.99 -5.53 9.50
CA TYR A 465 3.45 -4.45 8.68
C TYR A 465 1.97 -4.18 8.99
N GLN A 466 1.15 -5.22 9.06
CA GLN A 466 -0.28 -5.11 9.40
C GLN A 466 -0.46 -4.53 10.81
N SER A 467 0.29 -5.03 11.79
CA SER A 467 0.24 -4.57 13.18
C SER A 467 0.58 -3.08 13.31
N ARG A 468 1.61 -2.61 12.60
CA ARG A 468 1.96 -1.18 12.55
C ARG A 468 0.86 -0.35 11.93
N THR A 469 0.24 -0.86 10.87
CA THR A 469 -0.83 -0.15 10.17
C THR A 469 -2.06 0.01 11.07
N MET A 470 -2.43 -1.05 11.79
CA MET A 470 -3.50 -1.02 12.81
C MET A 470 -3.23 0.00 13.92
N GLN A 471 -2.01 0.01 14.47
CA GLN A 471 -1.61 0.97 15.51
C GLN A 471 -1.56 2.41 14.98
N ALA A 472 -1.07 2.61 13.75
CA ALA A 472 -1.05 3.90 13.10
C ALA A 472 -2.47 4.44 12.86
N ALA A 473 -3.43 3.59 12.52
CA ALA A 473 -4.83 3.97 12.37
C ALA A 473 -5.44 4.43 13.70
N MET A 474 -5.16 3.73 14.80
CA MET A 474 -5.58 4.16 16.15
C MET A 474 -4.93 5.49 16.55
N ALA A 475 -3.62 5.66 16.28
CA ALA A 475 -2.91 6.89 16.55
C ALA A 475 -3.46 8.09 15.75
N ALA A 476 -3.83 7.87 14.49
CA ALA A 476 -4.48 8.88 13.65
C ALA A 476 -5.81 9.36 14.23
N ASP A 477 -6.52 8.50 14.97
CA ASP A 477 -7.82 8.80 15.57
C ASP A 477 -7.72 9.29 17.03
N GLY A 478 -6.49 9.43 17.53
CA GLY A 478 -6.21 10.01 18.85
C GLY A 478 -6.21 9.01 20.01
N VAL A 479 -6.17 7.71 19.74
CA VAL A 479 -6.02 6.69 20.79
C VAL A 479 -4.61 6.78 21.39
N THR A 480 -4.50 6.82 22.72
CA THR A 480 -3.21 6.91 23.42
C THR A 480 -2.41 5.61 23.31
N GLU A 481 -1.09 5.63 23.45
CA GLU A 481 -0.26 4.42 23.31
C GLU A 481 -0.63 3.31 24.30
N LYS A 482 -0.96 3.68 25.55
CA LYS A 482 -1.42 2.74 26.57
C LYS A 482 -2.72 2.06 26.14
N GLU A 483 -3.66 2.83 25.60
CA GLU A 483 -4.94 2.30 25.10
C GLU A 483 -4.76 1.49 23.81
N GLN A 484 -3.83 1.89 22.92
CA GLN A 484 -3.50 1.13 21.72
C GLN A 484 -3.06 -0.29 22.08
N ARG A 485 -2.17 -0.45 23.07
CA ARG A 485 -1.72 -1.78 23.53
C ARG A 485 -2.88 -2.62 24.04
N LEU A 486 -3.75 -2.04 24.87
CA LEU A 486 -4.92 -2.74 25.41
C LEU A 486 -5.93 -3.13 24.31
N LEU A 487 -6.24 -2.23 23.38
CA LEU A 487 -7.18 -2.52 22.30
C LEU A 487 -6.62 -3.57 21.34
N TYR A 488 -5.31 -3.52 21.07
CA TYR A 488 -4.64 -4.50 20.25
C TYR A 488 -4.66 -5.89 20.90
N SER A 489 -4.37 -5.97 22.20
CA SER A 489 -4.35 -7.23 22.94
C SER A 489 -5.74 -7.85 23.09
N ASN A 490 -6.78 -7.03 23.30
CA ASN A 490 -8.17 -7.47 23.27
C ASN A 490 -8.58 -7.96 21.87
N ALA A 491 -8.23 -7.21 20.81
CA ALA A 491 -8.53 -7.61 19.44
C ALA A 491 -7.88 -8.95 19.06
N TYR A 492 -6.67 -9.18 19.56
CA TYR A 492 -5.97 -10.44 19.39
C TYR A 492 -6.69 -11.60 20.10
N ALA A 493 -7.17 -11.40 21.33
CA ALA A 493 -7.96 -12.39 22.05
C ALA A 493 -9.28 -12.70 21.32
N ASP A 494 -10.01 -11.67 20.88
CA ASP A 494 -11.24 -11.80 20.10
C ASP A 494 -11.00 -12.58 18.80
N ALA A 495 -9.85 -12.35 18.14
CA ALA A 495 -9.50 -13.03 16.90
C ALA A 495 -9.30 -14.55 17.12
N LEU A 496 -8.66 -14.93 18.23
CA LEU A 496 -8.48 -16.33 18.59
C LEU A 496 -9.82 -17.00 18.93
N GLU A 497 -10.70 -16.32 19.65
CA GLU A 497 -12.05 -16.81 19.93
C GLU A 497 -12.85 -17.01 18.64
N ALA A 498 -12.74 -16.08 17.67
CA ALA A 498 -13.38 -16.21 16.37
C ALA A 498 -12.86 -17.42 15.57
N VAL A 499 -11.55 -17.71 15.62
CA VAL A 499 -10.97 -18.89 14.96
C VAL A 499 -11.40 -20.18 15.67
N ASP A 500 -11.41 -20.21 17.00
CA ASP A 500 -11.87 -21.38 17.79
C ASP A 500 -13.33 -21.72 17.45
N ALA A 501 -14.19 -20.70 17.39
CA ALA A 501 -15.59 -20.85 17.00
C ALA A 501 -15.77 -21.34 15.56
N ALA A 502 -14.96 -20.85 14.62
CA ALA A 502 -15.04 -21.22 13.21
C ALA A 502 -14.42 -22.60 12.89
N TYR A 503 -13.38 -23.00 13.63
CA TYR A 503 -12.61 -24.22 13.39
C TYR A 503 -12.36 -25.03 14.68
N PRO A 504 -13.43 -25.52 15.34
CA PRO A 504 -13.30 -26.17 16.66
C PRO A 504 -12.42 -27.43 16.61
N GLU A 505 -12.44 -28.17 15.50
CA GLU A 505 -11.58 -29.35 15.30
C GLU A 505 -10.09 -29.00 15.22
N PHE A 506 -9.78 -27.87 14.58
CA PHE A 506 -8.41 -27.37 14.52
C PHE A 506 -7.95 -26.95 15.92
N ALA A 507 -8.77 -26.19 16.63
CA ALA A 507 -8.46 -25.73 17.98
C ALA A 507 -8.25 -26.90 18.96
N ARG A 508 -9.06 -27.97 18.88
CA ARG A 508 -8.85 -29.20 19.68
C ARG A 508 -7.48 -29.83 19.39
N ARG A 509 -7.08 -29.95 18.12
CA ARG A 509 -5.77 -30.50 17.75
C ARG A 509 -4.62 -29.59 18.20
N TRP A 510 -4.77 -28.29 18.06
CA TRP A 510 -3.80 -27.31 18.52
C TRP A 510 -3.64 -27.37 20.05
N ALA A 511 -4.75 -27.47 20.78
CA ALA A 511 -4.78 -27.66 22.23
C ALA A 511 -4.09 -28.96 22.68
N GLN A 512 -4.29 -30.06 21.96
CA GLN A 512 -3.61 -31.34 22.23
C GLN A 512 -2.10 -31.24 22.06
N ARG A 513 -1.62 -30.45 21.09
CA ARG A 513 -0.20 -30.29 20.78
C ARG A 513 0.55 -29.43 21.81
N TYR A 514 -0.07 -28.34 22.26
CA TYR A 514 0.57 -27.35 23.15
C TYR A 514 0.11 -27.43 24.61
N GLY A 515 -0.81 -28.35 24.92
CA GLY A 515 -1.27 -28.66 26.28
C GLY A 515 -2.30 -27.67 26.83
N PRO A 516 -2.97 -27.99 27.95
CA PRO A 516 -4.07 -27.18 28.51
C PRO A 516 -3.66 -25.77 28.96
N GLY A 517 -2.36 -25.52 29.14
CA GLY A 517 -1.83 -24.19 29.48
C GLY A 517 -1.95 -23.17 28.35
N TRP A 518 -2.29 -23.58 27.12
CA TRP A 518 -2.42 -22.64 26.00
C TRP A 518 -3.52 -21.60 26.23
N GLN A 519 -4.65 -21.97 26.86
CA GLN A 519 -5.74 -21.02 27.14
C GLN A 519 -5.31 -19.95 28.14
N GLN A 520 -4.45 -20.33 29.10
CA GLN A 520 -3.83 -19.38 30.01
C GLN A 520 -2.78 -18.52 29.29
N PHE A 521 -2.04 -19.09 28.34
CA PHE A 521 -1.11 -18.36 27.49
C PHE A 521 -1.82 -17.32 26.63
N THR A 522 -2.92 -17.65 25.96
CA THR A 522 -3.68 -16.69 25.12
C THR A 522 -4.34 -15.60 25.96
N THR A 523 -4.85 -15.94 27.14
CA THR A 523 -5.31 -14.95 28.13
C THR A 523 -4.16 -14.05 28.58
N HIS A 524 -2.96 -14.60 28.76
CA HIS A 524 -1.79 -13.84 29.17
C HIS A 524 -1.24 -12.94 28.05
N VAL A 525 -1.27 -13.36 26.79
CA VAL A 525 -0.96 -12.49 25.62
C VAL A 525 -1.86 -11.24 25.60
N GLY A 526 -3.13 -11.40 25.99
CA GLY A 526 -4.07 -10.29 26.14
C GLY A 526 -3.68 -9.27 27.22
N ASN A 527 -2.96 -9.71 28.26
CA ASN A 527 -2.62 -8.89 29.43
C ASN A 527 -1.19 -8.34 29.37
N ASP A 528 -0.22 -9.17 29.01
CA ASP A 528 1.19 -8.82 28.82
C ASP A 528 1.75 -9.52 27.57
N PRO A 529 1.59 -8.91 26.40
CA PRO A 529 2.06 -9.47 25.14
C PRO A 529 3.60 -9.55 25.06
N ALA A 530 4.33 -8.74 25.84
CA ALA A 530 5.79 -8.77 25.89
C ALA A 530 6.27 -9.99 26.67
N GLU A 531 5.78 -10.17 27.89
CA GLU A 531 6.11 -11.35 28.69
C GLU A 531 5.67 -12.64 27.98
N ALA A 532 4.50 -12.64 27.33
CA ALA A 532 4.04 -13.78 26.56
C ALA A 532 4.96 -14.12 25.37
N TYR A 533 5.45 -13.11 24.65
CA TYR A 533 6.39 -13.31 23.56
C TYR A 533 7.73 -13.87 24.05
N ASP A 534 8.28 -13.33 25.14
CA ASP A 534 9.53 -13.81 25.75
C ASP A 534 9.42 -15.27 26.21
N ARG A 535 8.31 -15.63 26.88
CA ARG A 535 8.04 -17.02 27.27
C ARG A 535 7.93 -17.94 26.05
N TRP A 536 7.28 -17.50 24.98
CA TRP A 536 7.15 -18.28 23.76
C TRP A 536 8.52 -18.51 23.09
N GLN A 537 9.37 -17.49 23.02
CA GLN A 537 10.74 -17.63 22.52
C GLN A 537 11.55 -18.62 23.36
N ALA A 538 11.45 -18.53 24.70
CA ALA A 538 12.14 -19.45 25.60
C ALA A 538 11.73 -20.92 25.38
N GLN A 539 10.44 -21.17 25.14
CA GLN A 539 9.92 -22.51 24.87
C GLN A 539 10.42 -23.08 23.52
N GLN A 540 10.51 -22.24 22.48
CA GLN A 540 11.08 -22.62 21.18
C GLN A 540 12.57 -22.98 21.27
N GLY A 541 13.33 -22.22 22.08
CA GLY A 541 14.74 -22.51 22.37
C GLY A 541 14.93 -23.88 23.02
N THR A 542 14.09 -24.22 24.01
CA THR A 542 14.17 -25.52 24.70
C THR A 542 13.68 -26.70 23.88
N ALA A 543 12.73 -26.52 22.95
CA ALA A 543 12.24 -27.60 22.10
C ALA A 543 13.27 -28.04 21.03
N SER A 544 14.15 -27.11 20.62
CA SER A 544 15.20 -27.35 19.62
C SER A 544 16.38 -28.16 20.19
N ASP A 545 16.67 -28.05 21.48
CA ASP A 545 17.78 -28.75 22.14
C ASP A 545 17.46 -30.23 22.50
N THR A 546 16.19 -30.63 22.48
CA THR A 546 15.81 -32.04 22.71
C THR A 546 16.01 -32.97 21.51
N SER A 547 16.53 -32.45 20.37
CA SER A 547 16.81 -33.25 19.17
C SER A 547 18.31 -33.45 18.91
N THR A 548 19.15 -33.67 19.93
CA THR A 548 20.44 -34.35 19.72
C THR A 548 20.94 -35.01 21.00
N THR A 549 21.46 -36.24 20.85
CA THR A 549 22.20 -37.05 21.85
C THR A 549 21.40 -38.07 22.67
N SER A 550 20.79 -39.04 22.00
CA SER A 550 20.82 -40.42 22.52
C SER A 550 22.08 -41.11 21.98
N GLN A 551 23.16 -41.08 22.78
CA GLN A 551 24.27 -42.01 22.60
C GLN A 551 23.77 -43.45 22.86
N PRO A 552 24.14 -44.44 22.04
CA PRO A 552 23.80 -45.83 22.30
C PRO A 552 24.72 -46.38 23.38
N GLY A 553 24.19 -46.55 24.59
CA GLY A 553 24.82 -47.33 25.66
C GLY A 553 24.89 -48.80 25.27
N ALA A 554 26.11 -49.32 25.20
CA ALA A 554 26.40 -50.73 25.05
C ALA A 554 26.01 -51.49 26.32
N ASP A 555 25.02 -52.36 26.22
CA ASP A 555 24.90 -53.56 27.04
C ASP A 555 23.92 -54.53 26.37
N ARG A 556 24.47 -55.47 25.60
CA ARG A 556 23.73 -56.64 25.09
C ARG A 556 24.55 -57.88 25.41
N PRO A 557 24.08 -58.80 26.26
CA PRO A 557 24.76 -60.07 26.48
C PRO A 557 24.63 -60.98 25.24
N PRO A 558 25.61 -61.87 24.99
CA PRO A 558 25.73 -62.62 23.75
C PRO A 558 24.65 -63.71 23.61
N PRO A 559 24.11 -63.96 22.40
CA PRO A 559 23.28 -65.12 22.12
C PRO A 559 24.14 -66.38 21.96
N GLY A 560 23.72 -67.47 22.60
CA GLY A 560 24.30 -68.81 22.45
C GLY A 560 24.04 -69.40 21.06
N PRO A 561 24.82 -70.44 20.67
CA PRO A 561 24.82 -70.94 19.30
C PRO A 561 23.62 -71.84 18.97
N ALA A 562 23.25 -71.70 17.69
CA ALA A 562 22.35 -72.45 16.81
C ALA A 562 22.04 -73.92 17.16
N ASP A 563 20.77 -74.26 16.94
CA ASP A 563 20.40 -75.53 16.31
C ASP A 563 19.65 -75.24 15.01
N GLU A 564 20.24 -75.73 13.93
CA GLU A 564 19.59 -75.97 12.65
C GLU A 564 18.62 -77.14 12.83
N ASP A 565 17.40 -77.05 12.30
CA ASP A 565 16.80 -78.19 11.59
C ASP A 565 15.54 -77.76 10.83
N GLU A 566 15.53 -78.21 9.57
CA GLU A 566 14.42 -78.69 8.77
C GLU A 566 13.05 -78.00 8.86
N TYR A 567 12.52 -77.56 7.72
CA TYR A 567 11.56 -78.38 6.98
C TYR A 567 11.24 -77.77 5.60
N HIS A 568 11.32 -78.63 4.58
CA HIS A 568 10.68 -78.44 3.29
C HIS A 568 9.15 -78.48 3.42
N ALA A 569 8.46 -77.51 2.83
CA ALA A 569 7.29 -77.64 1.94
C ALA A 569 6.70 -76.27 1.63
#